data_AF-A0AA41VL42-F1
#
_entry.id   AF-A0AA41VL42-F1
#
_cell.length_a   1.000
_cell.length_b   1.000
_cell.length_c   1.000
_cell.angle_alpha   90.00
_cell.angle_beta   90.00
_cell.angle_gamma   90.00
#
_symmetry.space_group_name_H-M   'P 1'
#
loop_
_entity.id
_entity.type
_entity.pdbx_description
1 polymer ?
#
loop_
_entity_poly.entity_id
_entity_poly.type
_entity_poly.pdbx_seq_one_letter_code
_entity_poly.pdbx_strand_id
1 'polypeptide(L)' 'MAQIHKLEGELVAKSHADKLYTMFTRGAPSLPKYIPQIIHSCQVLPDDGEIRLGSIFVWTYVI' A
#
# COMPACT_ATOMS: atom_id res chain seq x y z
N MET A 1 24.32 1.73 -18.17
CA MET A 1 24.53 1.25 -16.78
C MET A 1 23.31 1.69 -15.97
N ALA A 2 22.65 0.78 -15.25
CA ALA A 2 21.50 1.15 -14.43
C ALA A 2 21.99 1.78 -13.12
N GLN A 3 21.48 2.96 -12.77
CA GLN A 3 21.79 3.66 -11.52
C GLN A 3 20.82 3.19 -10.42
N ILE A 4 21.16 2.11 -9.74
CA ILE A 4 20.34 1.53 -8.67
C ILE A 4 20.81 2.13 -7.33
N HIS A 5 19.88 2.73 -6.59
CA HIS A 5 20.11 3.27 -5.24
C HIS A 5 19.07 2.72 -4.27
N LYS A 6 19.43 2.56 -2.98
CA LYS A 6 18.57 2.00 -1.94
C LYS A 6 18.50 2.94 -0.75
N LEU A 7 17.29 3.24 -0.28
CA LEU A 7 17.01 3.96 0.96
C LEU A 7 16.15 3.05 1.84
N GLU A 8 16.48 2.93 3.12
CA GLU A 8 15.76 2.10 4.08
C GLU A 8 15.47 2.86 5.37
N GLY A 9 14.35 2.52 6.01
CA GLY A 9 13.96 3.02 7.32
C GLY A 9 13.23 1.93 8.10
N GLU A 10 13.40 1.95 9.43
CA GLU A 10 12.78 0.99 10.33
C GLU A 10 12.02 1.73 11.44
N LEU A 11 10.85 1.21 11.82
CA LEU A 11 10.05 1.74 12.92
C LEU A 11 9.35 0.60 13.68
N VAL A 12 9.17 0.77 14.99
CA VAL A 12 8.44 -0.18 15.83
C VAL A 12 6.98 0.25 15.94
N ALA A 13 6.08 -0.58 15.40
CA ALA A 13 4.63 -0.39 15.51
C ALA A 13 4.05 -1.22 16.67
N LYS A 14 3.11 -0.64 17.43
CA LYS A 14 2.39 -1.34 18.51
C LYS A 14 1.24 -2.23 18.00
N SER A 15 1.01 -2.31 16.70
CA SER A 15 -0.09 -3.07 16.09
C SER A 15 0.26 -4.54 15.91
N HIS A 16 -0.77 -5.39 15.80
CA HIS A 16 -0.60 -6.78 15.38
C HIS A 16 0.05 -6.85 13.99
N ALA A 17 1.10 -7.65 13.84
CA ALA A 17 1.85 -7.80 12.60
C ALA A 17 0.95 -8.20 11.43
N ASP A 18 0.08 -9.19 11.61
CA ASP A 18 -0.80 -9.71 10.55
C ASP A 18 -1.79 -8.66 10.05
N LYS A 19 -2.31 -7.83 10.96
CA LYS A 19 -3.25 -6.75 10.60
C LYS A 19 -2.53 -5.67 9.81
N LEU A 20 -1.33 -5.28 10.24
CA LEU A 20 -0.52 -4.29 9.55
C LEU A 20 -0.12 -4.80 8.15
N TYR A 21 0.35 -6.03 8.06
CA TYR A 21 0.70 -6.67 6.79
C TYR A 21 -0.50 -6.76 5.84
N THR A 22 -1.67 -7.17 6.34
CA THR A 22 -2.90 -7.23 5.53
C THR A 22 -3.30 -5.84 5.04
N MET A 23 -3.23 -4.83 5.91
CA MET A 23 -3.58 -3.44 5.58
C MET A 23 -2.73 -2.87 4.44
N PHE A 24 -1.43 -3.17 4.39
CA PHE A 24 -0.54 -2.74 3.31
C PHE A 24 -0.57 -3.62 2.05
N THR A 25 -1.25 -4.77 2.09
CA THR A 25 -1.35 -5.70 0.95
C THR A 25 -2.78 -5.76 0.43
N ARG A 26 -3.56 -6.78 0.82
CA ARG A 26 -4.93 -7.01 0.34
C ARG A 26 -5.93 -5.97 0.86
N GLY A 27 -5.61 -5.34 1.99
CA GLY A 27 -6.40 -4.27 2.59
C GLY A 27 -6.10 -2.88 2.06
N ALA A 28 -5.10 -2.72 1.18
CA ALA A 28 -4.66 -1.43 0.66
C ALA A 28 -5.79 -0.52 0.13
N PRO A 29 -6.82 -1.04 -0.58
CA PRO A 29 -7.93 -0.20 -1.07
C PRO A 29 -8.76 0.48 0.04
N SER A 30 -8.65 -0.01 1.27
CA SER A 30 -9.34 0.59 2.43
C SER A 30 -8.54 1.70 3.10
N LEU A 31 -7.25 1.87 2.78
CA LEU A 31 -6.37 2.89 3.38
C LEU A 31 -6.90 4.34 3.30
N PRO A 32 -7.54 4.79 2.19
CA PRO A 32 -8.13 6.12 2.15
C PRO A 32 -9.16 6.38 3.25
N LYS A 33 -9.78 5.34 3.82
CA LYS A 33 -10.72 5.48 4.94
C LYS A 33 -10.02 5.72 6.28
N TYR A 34 -8.79 5.24 6.43
CA TYR A 34 -8.03 5.31 7.69
C TYR A 34 -7.11 6.53 7.75
N ILE A 35 -6.51 6.89 6.61
CA ILE A 35 -5.56 8.00 6.49
C ILE A 35 -5.89 8.91 5.29
N PRO A 36 -7.12 9.46 5.22
CA PRO A 36 -7.58 10.27 4.09
C PRO A 36 -6.69 11.50 3.83
N GLN A 37 -6.04 12.02 4.87
CA GLN A 37 -5.15 13.17 4.78
C GLN A 37 -3.85 12.90 4.03
N ILE A 38 -3.47 11.63 3.84
CA ILE A 38 -2.29 11.22 3.07
C ILE A 38 -2.71 10.53 1.78
N ILE A 39 -3.61 9.54 1.87
CA ILE A 39 -4.01 8.70 0.74
C ILE A 39 -5.46 9.02 0.38
N HIS A 40 -5.68 9.51 -0.82
CA HIS A 40 -6.99 9.97 -1.29
C HIS A 40 -7.75 8.86 -2.02
N SER A 41 -7.05 7.99 -2.75
CA SER A 41 -7.64 6.82 -3.39
C SER A 41 -6.60 5.71 -3.63
N CYS A 42 -7.10 4.48 -3.73
CA CYS A 42 -6.32 3.29 -4.08
C CYS A 42 -7.21 2.36 -4.92
N GLN A 43 -6.91 2.25 -6.21
CA GLN A 43 -7.60 1.39 -7.16
C GLN A 43 -6.73 0.17 -7.48
N VAL A 44 -7.35 -0.99 -7.75
CA VAL A 44 -6.65 -2.24 -8.06
C VAL A 44 -7.04 -2.72 -9.43
N LEU A 45 -6.06 -3.02 -10.28
CA LEU A 45 -6.31 -3.51 -11.63
C LEU A 45 -5.87 -4.98 -11.80
N PRO A 46 -6.65 -5.80 -12.54
CA PRO A 46 -8.00 -5.49 -13.04
C PRO A 46 -9.05 -5.46 -11.92
N ASP A 47 -10.10 -4.65 -12.08
CA ASP A 47 -11.11 -4.35 -11.04
C ASP A 47 -11.90 -5.58 -10.55
N ASP A 48 -11.88 -6.69 -11.29
CA ASP A 48 -12.63 -7.91 -11.05
C ASP A 48 -11.80 -9.07 -10.46
N GLY A 49 -10.55 -8.80 -10.09
CA GLY A 49 -9.62 -9.82 -9.58
C GLY A 49 -9.39 -9.80 -8.07
N GLU A 50 -9.13 -10.99 -7.49
CA GLU A 50 -8.50 -11.05 -6.17
C GLU A 50 -7.10 -10.41 -6.21
N ILE A 51 -6.78 -9.63 -5.17
CA ILE A 51 -5.44 -9.08 -4.96
C ILE A 51 -4.46 -10.22 -4.74
N ARG A 52 -3.49 -10.34 -5.66
CA ARG A 52 -2.46 -11.38 -5.69
C ARG A 52 -1.12 -10.80 -6.11
N LEU A 53 -0.09 -11.64 -6.10
CA LEU A 53 1.22 -11.25 -6.64
C LEU A 53 1.06 -10.83 -8.11
N GLY A 54 1.62 -9.67 -8.45
CA GLY A 54 1.49 -9.06 -9.78
C GLY A 54 0.27 -8.15 -9.96
N SER A 55 -0.61 -8.00 -8.97
CA SER A 55 -1.67 -7.00 -9.02
C SER A 55 -1.11 -5.57 -9.10
N ILE A 56 -1.77 -4.71 -9.88
CA ILE A 56 -1.37 -3.31 -10.07
C ILE A 56 -2.23 -2.43 -9.17
N PHE A 57 -1.59 -1.53 -8.43
CA PHE A 57 -2.28 -0.54 -7.60
C PHE A 57 -2.04 0.87 -8.15
N VAL A 58 -3.12 1.62 -8.32
CA VAL A 58 -3.08 3.04 -8.72
C VAL A 58 -3.44 3.89 -7.50
N TRP A 59 -2.48 4.69 -7.04
CA TRP A 59 -2.59 5.48 -5.81
C TRP A 59 -2.71 6.97 -6.12
N THR A 60 -3.63 7.66 -5.45
CA THR A 60 -3.65 9.13 -5.36
C THR A 60 -3.32 9.54 -3.94
N TYR A 61 -2.28 10.34 -3.74
CA TYR A 61 -1.76 10.71 -2.41
C TYR A 61 -1.10 12.11 -2.42
N VAL A 62 -0.82 12.66 -1.23
CA VAL A 62 -0.12 13.95 -1.06
C VAL A 62 1.37 13.80 -1.36
N ILE A 63 1.94 14.71 -2.16
CA ILE A 63 3.39 14.77 -2.48
C ILE A 63 4.18 15.30 -1.30
#